data_AF-A0A4U1B4N5-F1
#
_entry.id   AF-A0A4U1B4N5-F1
#
_cell.length_a   1.000
_cell.length_b   1.000
_cell.length_c   1.000
_cell.angle_alpha   90.00
_cell.angle_beta   90.00
_cell.angle_gamma   90.00
#
_symmetry.space_group_name_H-M   'P 1'
#
loop_
_entity.id
_entity.type
_entity.pdbx_description
1 polymer ?
#
loop_
_entity_poly.entity_id
_entity_poly.type
_entity_poly.pdbx_seq_one_letter_code
_entity_poly.pdbx_strand_id
1 'polypeptide(L)' 'MRELNTNELNHVSGGTDAGDIAIATGGSWAATVAGFAIGGPVGAVAGFALGTLISVGYTLATD' A
#
# COMPACT_ATOMS: atom_id res chain seq x y z
N MET A 1 25.24 -2.74 -20.94
CA MET A 1 24.19 -2.97 -19.92
C MET A 1 23.96 -4.47 -19.88
N ARG A 2 24.08 -5.11 -18.72
CA ARG A 2 23.87 -6.56 -18.59
C ARG A 2 22.37 -6.79 -18.44
N GLU A 3 21.79 -7.67 -19.25
CA GLU A 3 20.40 -8.08 -19.08
C GLU A 3 20.24 -8.89 -17.79
N LEU A 4 19.17 -8.59 -17.06
CA LEU A 4 18.82 -9.28 -15.83
C LEU A 4 18.23 -10.65 -16.17
N ASN A 5 18.65 -11.66 -15.42
CA ASN A 5 18.02 -12.97 -15.41
C ASN A 5 16.57 -12.85 -14.88
N THR A 6 15.65 -13.67 -15.37
CA THR A 6 14.25 -13.77 -14.88
C THR A 6 14.12 -13.81 -13.36
N ASN A 7 15.05 -14.47 -12.66
CA ASN A 7 15.10 -14.50 -11.19
C ASN A 7 15.48 -13.16 -10.57
N GLU A 8 16.39 -12.40 -11.21
CA GLU A 8 16.77 -11.06 -10.78
C GLU A 8 15.62 -10.07 -11.06
N LEU A 9 14.89 -10.25 -12.17
CA LEU A 9 13.67 -9.50 -12.48
C LEU A 9 12.57 -9.69 -11.44
N ASN A 10 12.25 -10.92 -11.07
CA ASN A 10 11.24 -11.20 -10.02
C ASN A 10 11.65 -10.65 -8.65
N HIS A 11 12.95 -10.64 -8.34
CA HIS A 11 13.43 -10.08 -7.07
C HIS A 11 13.32 -8.56 -7.04
N VAL A 12 13.57 -7.89 -8.16
CA VAL A 12 13.43 -6.43 -8.29
C VAL A 12 11.95 -6.02 -8.32
N SER A 13 11.09 -6.78 -9.01
CA SER A 13 9.63 -6.56 -9.00
C SER A 13 9.08 -6.71 -7.58
N GLY A 14 9.31 -7.87 -6.93
CA GLY A 14 8.83 -8.10 -5.57
C GLY A 14 9.39 -7.12 -4.53
N GLY A 15 10.59 -6.57 -4.75
CA GLY A 15 11.14 -5.49 -3.92
C GLY A 15 10.43 -4.15 -4.12
N THR A 16 9.99 -3.86 -5.35
CA THR A 16 9.18 -2.69 -5.69
C THR A 16 7.79 -2.81 -5.08
N ASP A 17 7.15 -3.97 -5.21
CA ASP A 17 5.82 -4.26 -4.67
C ASP A 17 5.81 -4.15 -3.13
N ALA A 18 6.86 -4.66 -2.48
CA ALA A 18 7.02 -4.52 -1.04
C ALA A 18 7.21 -3.06 -0.61
N GLY A 19 7.92 -2.26 -1.41
CA GLY A 19 8.09 -0.82 -1.19
C GLY A 19 6.76 -0.06 -1.31
N ASP A 20 5.98 -0.38 -2.33
CA ASP A 20 4.66 0.21 -2.56
C ASP A 20 3.69 -0.14 -1.42
N ILE A 21 3.68 -1.41 -0.97
CA ILE A 21 2.89 -1.86 0.19
C ILE A 21 3.31 -1.14 1.49
N ALA A 22 4.60 -0.84 1.66
CA ALA A 22 5.09 -0.11 2.83
C ALA A 22 4.60 1.35 2.85
N ILE A 23 4.71 2.05 1.72
CA ILE A 23 4.18 3.42 1.56
C ILE A 23 2.65 3.43 1.75
N ALA A 24 1.99 2.45 1.17
CA ALA A 24 0.57 2.18 1.32
C ALA A 24 0.12 2.04 2.78
N THR A 25 0.86 1.28 3.58
CA THR A 25 0.57 1.09 5.01
C THR A 25 0.69 2.41 5.77
N GLY A 26 1.68 3.24 5.41
CA GLY A 26 1.79 4.60 5.94
C GLY A 26 0.60 5.49 5.57
N GLY A 27 0.14 5.44 4.31
CA GLY A 27 -1.06 6.14 3.85
C GLY A 27 -2.35 5.68 4.56
N SER A 28 -2.44 4.39 4.87
CA SER A 28 -3.57 3.81 5.59
C SER A 28 -3.68 4.33 7.03
N TRP A 29 -2.55 4.57 7.70
CA TRP A 29 -2.53 5.24 9.00
C TRP A 29 -2.99 6.70 8.91
N ALA A 30 -2.60 7.43 7.87
CA ALA A 30 -3.10 8.79 7.64
C ALA A 30 -4.62 8.81 7.45
N ALA A 31 -5.16 7.86 6.67
CA ALA A 31 -6.61 7.70 6.49
C ALA A 31 -7.33 7.32 7.79
N THR A 32 -6.69 6.54 8.66
CA THR A 32 -7.20 6.20 10.01
C THR A 32 -7.34 7.44 10.89
N VAL A 33 -6.31 8.29 10.93
CA VAL A 33 -6.31 9.51 11.75
C VAL A 33 -7.36 10.50 11.23
N ALA A 34 -7.45 10.69 9.91
CA ALA A 34 -8.47 11.52 9.29
C ALA A 34 -9.88 10.98 9.55
N GLY A 35 -10.08 9.68 9.42
CA GLY A 35 -11.34 9.01 9.71
C GLY A 35 -11.75 9.14 11.18
N PHE A 36 -10.79 9.03 12.11
CA PHE A 36 -11.04 9.24 13.53
C PHE A 36 -11.51 10.68 13.83
N ALA A 37 -10.87 11.67 13.22
CA ALA A 37 -11.21 13.08 13.44
C ALA A 37 -12.64 13.43 12.98
N ILE A 38 -13.12 12.78 11.91
CA ILE A 38 -14.44 13.07 11.33
C ILE A 38 -15.55 12.21 11.97
N GLY A 39 -15.28 10.92 12.21
CA GLY A 39 -16.30 9.93 12.59
C GLY A 39 -16.03 9.18 13.90
N GLY A 40 -15.03 9.60 14.67
CA GLY A 40 -14.63 8.92 15.90
C GLY A 40 -14.10 7.50 15.64
N PRO A 41 -14.26 6.57 16.61
CA PRO A 41 -13.68 5.23 16.52
C PRO A 41 -14.12 4.44 15.27
N VAL A 42 -15.38 4.57 14.86
CA VAL A 42 -15.90 3.91 13.65
C VAL A 42 -15.26 4.50 12.40
N GLY A 43 -15.13 5.83 12.35
CA GLY A 43 -14.43 6.51 11.26
C GLY A 43 -12.96 6.10 11.15
N ALA A 44 -12.29 5.83 12.27
CA ALA A 44 -10.91 5.33 12.27
C ALA A 44 -10.78 3.96 11.60
N VAL A 45 -11.64 3.01 11.99
CA VAL A 45 -11.64 1.64 11.42
C VAL A 45 -11.98 1.69 9.93
N ALA A 46 -12.99 2.47 9.54
CA ALA A 46 -13.35 2.65 8.15
C ALA A 46 -12.22 3.32 7.34
N GLY A 47 -11.57 4.35 7.91
CA GLY A 47 -10.43 5.03 7.31
C GLY A 47 -9.23 4.11 7.10
N PHE A 48 -8.89 3.29 8.09
CA PHE A 48 -7.83 2.29 7.96
C PHE A 48 -8.14 1.28 6.86
N ALA A 49 -9.33 0.69 6.88
CA ALA A 49 -9.76 -0.34 5.93
C ALA A 49 -9.81 0.20 4.49
N LEU A 50 -10.32 1.41 4.29
CA LEU A 50 -10.38 2.05 2.99
C LEU A 50 -8.98 2.42 2.49
N GLY A 51 -8.13 2.96 3.37
CA GLY A 51 -6.74 3.27 3.06
C GLY A 51 -5.97 2.03 2.62
N THR A 52 -6.09 0.93 3.37
CA THR A 52 -5.42 -0.34 3.03
C THR A 52 -5.97 -0.94 1.74
N LEU A 53 -7.27 -0.87 1.51
CA LEU A 53 -7.89 -1.39 0.28
C LEU A 53 -7.43 -0.62 -0.96
N ILE A 54 -7.42 0.71 -0.91
CA ILE A 54 -6.94 1.55 -2.02
C ILE A 54 -5.47 1.25 -2.30
N SER A 55 -4.69 1.12 -1.24
CA SER A 55 -3.28 0.81 -1.29
C SER A 55 -2.96 -0.54 -1.92
N VAL A 56 -3.53 -1.63 -1.42
CA VAL A 56 -3.33 -2.98 -1.98
C VAL A 56 -3.91 -3.08 -3.38
N GLY A 57 -5.08 -2.47 -3.61
CA GLY A 57 -5.70 -2.43 -4.92
C GLY A 57 -4.90 -1.65 -5.96
N TYR A 58 -4.23 -0.57 -5.56
CA TYR A 58 -3.35 0.19 -6.45
C TYR A 58 -2.11 -0.64 -6.81
N THR A 59 -1.41 -1.20 -5.83
CA THR A 59 -0.23 -2.05 -6.08
C THR A 59 -0.56 -3.21 -7.02
N LEU A 60 -1.66 -3.93 -6.78
CA LEU A 60 -2.08 -5.05 -7.64
C LEU A 60 -2.59 -4.63 -9.03
N ALA A 61 -2.99 -3.37 -9.21
CA ALA A 61 -3.46 -2.87 -10.50
C ALA A 61 -2.34 -2.26 -11.35
N THR A 62 -1.22 -1.90 -10.73
CA THR A 62 -0.06 -1.28 -11.39
C THR A 62 1.10 -2.24 -11.63
N ASP A 63 1.02 -3.45 -11.09
CA ASP A 63 1.93 -4.59 -11.32
C ASP A 63 1.36 -5.51 -12.43
#